data_AF-A0A8M9QI76-F1
#
_entry.id   AF-A0A8M9QI76-F1
#
_cell.length_a   1.000
_cell.length_b   1.000
_cell.length_c   1.000
_cell.angle_alpha   90.00
_cell.angle_beta   90.00
_cell.angle_gamma   90.00
#
_symmetry.space_group_name_H-M   'P 1'
#
loop_
_entity.id
_entity.type
_entity.pdbx_description
1 polymer ?
#
loop_
_entity_poly.entity_id
_entity_poly.type
_entity_poly.pdbx_seq_one_letter_code
_entity_poly.pdbx_strand_id
1 'polypeptide(L)'
;MSYTTMENLLKADFFNTPKNTIKTMMSTVISATLPKTSNTALTKPVNFTFRHIREFDPNGSLSCVYWNISEWIVDGCSVLNSNSSHTVCSCVHLSTFALIMQTSSSPPPVPEHF
;
A
#
# COMPACT_ATOMS: atom_id res chain seq x y z
N MET A 1 3.89 -6.69 -13.78
CA MET A 1 4.94 -5.70 -14.14
C MET A 1 5.18 -4.80 -12.94
N SER A 2 6.40 -4.28 -12.76
CA SER A 2 6.72 -3.27 -11.72
C SER A 2 7.15 -1.99 -12.41
N TYR A 3 6.71 -0.85 -11.91
CA TYR A 3 6.98 0.48 -12.46
C TYR A 3 7.74 1.32 -11.43
N THR A 4 8.84 1.94 -11.84
CA THR A 4 9.49 3.01 -11.09
C THR A 4 8.85 4.35 -11.48
N THR A 5 8.98 5.37 -10.63
CA THR A 5 8.47 6.75 -10.80
C THR A 5 6.95 6.91 -10.92
N MET A 6 6.21 5.81 -11.04
CA MET A 6 4.75 5.82 -11.04
C MET A 6 4.18 6.35 -9.72
N GLU A 7 4.91 6.23 -8.62
CA GLU A 7 4.57 6.84 -7.33
C GLU A 7 4.45 8.37 -7.38
N ASN A 8 5.05 9.03 -8.36
CA ASN A 8 4.92 10.48 -8.56
C ASN A 8 3.62 10.87 -9.29
N LEU A 9 3.11 9.95 -10.11
CA LEU A 9 1.86 10.12 -10.86
C LEU A 9 0.66 9.66 -10.02
N LEU A 10 0.80 8.48 -9.40
CA LEU A 10 -0.19 7.87 -8.52
C LEU A 10 0.17 8.14 -7.06
N LYS A 11 0.09 9.42 -6.68
CA LYS A 11 0.49 9.91 -5.36
C LYS A 11 -0.27 9.21 -4.23
N ALA A 12 0.40 9.03 -3.09
CA ALA A 12 -0.21 8.49 -1.88
C ALA A 12 -1.39 9.34 -1.37
N ASP A 13 -1.44 10.63 -1.73
CA ASP A 13 -2.53 11.54 -1.38
C ASP A 13 -3.89 11.10 -1.92
N PHE A 14 -3.91 10.34 -3.01
CA PHE A 14 -5.13 9.75 -3.57
C PHE A 14 -5.70 8.59 -2.74
N PHE A 15 -5.07 8.23 -1.63
CA PHE A 15 -5.65 7.31 -0.66
C PHE A 15 -6.54 8.09 0.31
N ASN A 16 -7.85 8.09 0.09
CA ASN A 16 -8.76 8.93 0.87
C ASN A 16 -9.19 8.21 2.15
N THR A 17 -8.78 8.73 3.31
CA THR A 17 -9.07 8.13 4.61
C THR A 17 -9.73 9.13 5.55
N PRO A 18 -10.63 8.70 6.46
CA PRO A 18 -11.40 9.63 7.31
C PRO A 18 -10.53 10.47 8.26
N LYS A 19 -9.35 9.95 8.61
CA LYS A 19 -8.42 10.59 9.55
C LYS A 19 -7.39 11.43 8.79
N ASN A 20 -7.06 12.59 9.34
CA ASN A 20 -5.98 13.44 8.84
C ASN A 20 -4.62 12.84 9.22
N THR A 21 -4.12 11.94 8.36
CA THR A 21 -2.83 11.23 8.52
C THR A 21 -1.87 11.64 7.42
N ILE A 22 -0.56 11.59 7.71
CA ILE A 22 0.46 11.64 6.66
C ILE A 22 0.42 10.30 5.91
N LYS A 23 0.39 10.35 4.58
CA LYS A 23 0.34 9.17 3.71
C LYS A 23 1.65 9.08 2.95
N THR A 24 2.32 7.94 3.07
CA THR A 24 3.62 7.70 2.48
C THR A 24 3.57 6.49 1.57
N MET A 25 4.04 6.65 0.33
CA MET A 25 4.21 5.53 -0.58
C MET A 25 5.41 4.68 -0.12
N MET A 26 5.15 3.45 0.30
CA MET A 26 6.17 2.53 0.84
C MET A 26 6.71 1.55 -0.19
N SER A 27 6.13 1.46 -1.39
CA SER A 27 6.57 0.55 -2.45
C SER A 27 6.59 1.21 -3.82
N THR A 28 7.22 0.54 -4.79
CA THR A 28 6.92 0.75 -6.21
C THR A 28 5.50 0.29 -6.53
N VAL A 29 4.95 0.79 -7.63
CA VAL A 29 3.65 0.34 -8.14
C VAL A 29 3.86 -0.93 -8.96
N ILE A 30 3.01 -1.93 -8.73
CA ILE A 30 2.99 -3.17 -9.53
C ILE A 30 1.64 -3.35 -10.19
N SER A 31 1.59 -4.08 -11.29
CA SER A 31 0.34 -4.49 -11.92
C SER A 31 0.36 -5.99 -12.22
N ALA A 32 -0.74 -6.66 -11.87
CA ALA A 32 -0.99 -8.06 -12.15
C ALA A 32 -2.23 -8.16 -13.04
N THR A 33 -2.05 -8.73 -14.24
CA THR A 33 -3.10 -8.87 -15.26
C THR A 33 -2.95 -10.21 -15.97
N LEU A 34 -4.05 -10.81 -16.41
CA LEU A 34 -4.04 -12.03 -17.22
C LEU A 34 -4.42 -11.70 -18.68
N PRO A 35 -3.60 -12.07 -19.68
CA PRO A 35 -3.77 -11.60 -21.07
C PRO A 35 -4.98 -12.18 -21.81
N LYS A 36 -5.69 -13.15 -21.24
CA LYS A 36 -6.80 -13.88 -21.91
C LYS A 36 -8.13 -13.80 -21.16
N THR A 37 -8.23 -12.95 -20.15
CA THR A 37 -9.47 -12.78 -19.39
C THR A 37 -9.58 -11.35 -18.88
N SER A 38 -10.79 -10.80 -18.94
CA SER A 38 -11.14 -9.56 -18.25
C SER A 38 -11.61 -9.82 -16.82
N ASN A 39 -11.82 -11.08 -16.43
CA ASN A 39 -12.18 -11.42 -15.07
C ASN A 39 -10.97 -11.18 -14.16
N THR A 40 -11.10 -10.18 -13.30
CA THR A 40 -10.08 -9.83 -12.31
C THR A 40 -10.23 -10.62 -11.03
N ALA A 41 -11.42 -11.16 -10.72
CA ALA A 41 -11.66 -11.87 -9.47
C ALA A 41 -10.95 -13.23 -9.44
N LEU A 42 -10.38 -13.56 -8.28
CA LEU A 42 -9.61 -14.78 -8.06
C LEU A 42 -10.27 -15.67 -7.01
N THR A 43 -10.35 -16.97 -7.27
CA THR A 43 -10.85 -17.96 -6.29
C THR A 43 -9.86 -18.27 -5.18
N LYS A 44 -8.57 -18.00 -5.43
CA LYS A 44 -7.49 -18.06 -4.44
C LYS A 44 -6.73 -16.75 -4.48
N PRO A 45 -6.40 -16.15 -3.33
CA PRO A 45 -5.68 -14.90 -3.32
C PRO A 45 -4.26 -15.07 -3.86
N VAL A 46 -3.74 -14.00 -4.44
CA VAL A 46 -2.34 -13.88 -4.84
C VAL A 46 -1.58 -13.08 -3.80
N ASN A 47 -0.36 -13.51 -3.51
CA ASN A 47 0.49 -12.85 -2.54
C ASN A 47 1.58 -12.05 -3.26
N PHE A 48 1.73 -10.78 -2.88
CA PHE A 48 2.78 -9.90 -3.35
C PHE A 48 3.67 -9.51 -2.18
N THR A 49 4.98 -9.60 -2.35
CA THR A 49 5.95 -9.08 -1.37
C THR A 49 6.50 -7.75 -1.86
N PHE A 50 6.16 -6.68 -1.16
CA PHE A 50 6.70 -5.36 -1.41
C PHE A 50 7.94 -5.13 -0.55
N ARG A 51 9.02 -4.66 -1.20
CA ARG A 51 10.18 -4.10 -0.50
C ARG A 51 9.91 -2.64 -0.16
N HIS A 52 10.25 -2.24 1.06
CA HIS A 52 10.09 -0.86 1.51
C HIS A 52 11.10 0.06 0.80
N ILE A 53 10.60 1.15 0.18
CA ILE A 53 11.41 2.19 -0.47
C ILE A 53 11.61 3.44 0.41
N ARG A 54 10.99 3.45 1.60
CA ARG A 54 11.08 4.50 2.63
C ARG A 54 11.29 3.85 3.99
N GLU A 55 11.69 4.65 4.97
CA GLU A 55 11.85 4.21 6.35
C GLU A 55 10.50 3.76 6.95
N PHE A 56 10.52 2.61 7.61
CA PHE A 56 9.34 2.02 8.23
C PHE A 56 9.11 2.64 9.61
N ASP A 57 7.95 3.26 9.81
CA ASP A 57 7.51 3.74 11.11
C ASP A 57 6.72 2.63 11.82
N PRO A 58 7.20 2.08 12.95
CA PRO A 58 6.49 1.03 13.68
C PRO A 58 5.16 1.52 14.29
N ASN A 59 4.94 2.83 14.41
CA ASN A 59 3.65 3.41 14.82
C ASN A 59 2.72 3.67 13.63
N GLY A 60 3.20 3.46 12.40
CA GLY A 60 2.44 3.61 11.18
C GLY A 60 1.54 2.40 10.89
N SER A 61 0.41 2.66 10.25
CA SER A 61 -0.47 1.62 9.73
C SER A 61 -0.18 1.40 8.25
N LEU A 62 0.10 0.16 7.85
CA LEU A 62 0.28 -0.21 6.45
C LEU A 62 -1.04 -0.67 5.81
N SER A 63 -1.23 -0.32 4.54
CA SER A 63 -2.37 -0.72 3.74
C SER A 63 -1.93 -1.16 2.35
N CYS A 64 -2.34 -2.36 1.98
CA CYS A 64 -2.27 -2.86 0.61
C CYS A 64 -3.43 -2.24 -0.17
N VAL A 65 -3.12 -1.42 -1.15
CA VAL A 65 -4.13 -0.68 -1.93
C VAL A 65 -4.08 -1.08 -3.38
N TYR A 66 -5.21 -0.91 -4.07
CA TYR A 66 -5.25 -0.96 -5.52
C TYR A 66 -5.76 0.34 -6.12
N TRP A 67 -5.36 0.62 -7.36
CA TRP A 67 -5.78 1.82 -8.09
C TRP A 67 -7.16 1.62 -8.69
N ASN A 68 -8.15 2.35 -8.19
CA ASN A 68 -9.52 2.36 -8.67
C ASN A 68 -9.86 3.69 -9.33
N ILE A 69 -9.83 3.72 -10.67
CA ILE A 69 -10.17 4.87 -11.52
C ILE A 69 -9.29 6.10 -11.24
N SER A 70 -9.48 6.75 -10.09
CA SER A 70 -8.81 7.99 -9.66
C SER A 70 -8.28 7.95 -8.22
N GLU A 71 -8.43 6.84 -7.50
CA GLU A 71 -8.03 6.75 -6.09
C GLU A 71 -7.39 5.41 -5.72
N TRP A 72 -6.59 5.44 -4.65
CA TRP A 72 -6.12 4.22 -3.99
C TRP A 72 -7.18 3.76 -3.01
N ILE A 73 -7.61 2.50 -3.09
CA ILE A 73 -8.59 1.94 -2.16
C ILE A 73 -8.13 0.61 -1.57
N VAL A 74 -8.60 0.35 -0.35
CA VAL A 74 -8.42 -0.92 0.36
C VAL A 74 -9.70 -1.72 0.19
N ASP A 75 -9.75 -2.52 -0.86
CA ASP A 75 -10.79 -3.54 -1.03
C ASP A 75 -10.17 -4.78 -1.67
N GLY A 76 -10.61 -5.95 -1.23
CA GLY A 76 -10.07 -7.24 -1.67
C GLY A 76 -8.59 -7.50 -1.40
N CYS A 77 -7.88 -6.63 -0.65
CA CYS A 77 -6.48 -6.78 -0.28
C CYS A 77 -6.25 -6.65 1.23
N SER A 78 -5.31 -7.42 1.77
CA SER A 78 -4.93 -7.38 3.19
C SER A 78 -3.43 -7.57 3.39
N VAL A 79 -2.88 -6.92 4.43
CA VAL A 79 -1.51 -7.19 4.90
C VAL A 79 -1.49 -8.54 5.64
N LEU A 80 -0.67 -9.49 5.20
CA LEU A 80 -0.48 -10.77 5.88
C LEU A 80 0.62 -10.71 6.94
N ASN A 81 1.74 -10.07 6.60
CA ASN A 81 2.89 -9.92 7.46
C ASN A 81 3.69 -8.69 7.05
N SER A 82 4.34 -8.04 8.01
CA SER A 82 5.23 -6.92 7.76
C SER A 82 6.41 -6.95 8.71
N ASN A 83 7.56 -6.50 8.23
CA ASN A 83 8.74 -6.23 9.03
C ASN A 83 9.36 -4.89 8.60
N SER A 84 10.51 -4.53 9.15
CA SER A 84 11.16 -3.24 8.86
C SER A 84 11.50 -3.00 7.38
N SER A 85 11.59 -4.05 6.56
CA SER A 85 12.10 -3.98 5.18
C SER A 85 11.11 -4.46 4.11
N HIS A 86 10.13 -5.27 4.48
CA HIS A 86 9.19 -5.90 3.55
C HIS A 86 7.80 -6.03 4.15
N THR A 87 6.80 -5.98 3.27
CA THR A 87 5.40 -6.29 3.59
C THR A 87 4.84 -7.28 2.57
N VAL A 88 4.12 -8.28 3.07
CA VAL A 88 3.41 -9.25 2.24
C VAL A 88 1.93 -8.87 2.20
N CYS A 89 1.44 -8.58 1.00
CA CYS A 89 0.03 -8.32 0.71
C CYS A 89 -0.62 -9.56 0.10
N SER A 90 -1.88 -9.81 0.43
CA SER A 90 -2.72 -10.84 -0.20
C SER A 90 -3.93 -10.19 -0.82
N CYS A 91 -4.19 -10.45 -2.10
CA CYS A 91 -5.29 -9.83 -2.83
C CYS A 91 -6.14 -10.88 -3.56
N VAL A 92 -7.47 -10.73 -3.54
CA VAL A 92 -8.44 -11.63 -4.18
C VAL A 92 -8.87 -11.17 -5.58
N HIS A 93 -8.17 -10.20 -6.15
CA HIS A 93 -8.36 -9.79 -7.54
C HIS A 93 -7.05 -9.36 -8.18
N LEU A 94 -7.08 -9.21 -9.50
CA LEU A 94 -6.03 -8.64 -10.34
C LEU A 94 -6.26 -7.13 -10.48
N SER A 95 -5.20 -6.34 -10.39
CA SER A 95 -5.24 -4.88 -10.51
C SER A 95 -3.83 -4.30 -10.56
N THR A 96 -3.75 -2.98 -10.44
CA THR A 96 -2.54 -2.24 -10.12
C THR A 96 -2.49 -1.96 -8.62
N PHE A 97 -1.42 -2.37 -7.95
CA PHE A 97 -1.28 -2.38 -6.49
C PHE A 97 -0.09 -1.55 -6.02
N ALA A 98 -0.19 -1.09 -4.77
CA ALA A 98 0.90 -0.47 -4.04
C ALA A 98 0.72 -0.63 -2.52
N LEU A 99 1.73 -0.24 -1.75
CA LEU A 99 1.74 -0.29 -0.28
C LEU A 99 1.84 1.12 0.30
N ILE A 100 0.79 1.60 0.97
CA ILE A 100 0.77 2.93 1.60
C ILE A 100 0.89 2.79 3.12
N MET A 101 1.72 3.63 3.75
CA MET A 101 1.76 3.79 5.20
C MET A 101 1.03 5.07 5.60
N GLN A 102 0.25 4.99 6.67
CA GLN A 102 -0.40 6.13 7.32
C GLN A 102 0.20 6.33 8.71
N THR A 103 0.70 7.53 8.98
CA THR A 103 1.20 7.94 10.30
C THR A 103 0.42 9.13 10.83
N SER A 104 0.37 9.30 12.15
CA SER A 104 -0.22 10.49 12.76
C SER A 104 0.58 11.74 12.37
N SER A 105 -0.12 12.83 12.08
CA SER A 105 0.50 14.14 11.86
C SER A 105 1.09 14.75 13.15
N SER A 106 0.70 14.22 14.32
CA SER A 106 1.33 14.54 15.60
C SER A 106 2.66 13.78 15.72
N PRO A 107 3.78 14.45 16.04
CA PRO A 107 4.96 13.74 16.49
C PRO A 107 4.61 12.93 17.75
N PRO A 108 5.27 11.78 17.98
CA PRO A 108 5.11 11.07 19.24
C PRO A 108 5.46 12.03 20.40
N PRO A 109 4.76 11.95 21.54
CA PRO A 109 5.12 12.75 22.71
C PRO A 109 6.58 12.47 23.03
N VAL A 110 7.41 13.51 22.98
CA VAL A 110 8.80 13.43 23.42
C VAL A 110 8.77 12.94 24.87
N PRO A 111 9.48 11.87 25.24
CA PRO A 111 9.50 11.46 26.64
C PRO A 111 10.17 12.58 27.43
N GLU A 112 9.40 13.31 28.23
CA GLU A 112 9.94 14.20 29.25
C GLU A 112 10.78 13.35 30.19
N HIS A 113 12.09 13.39 29.98
CA HIS A 113 13.05 12.90 30.96
C HIS A 113 13.07 13.94 32.09
N PHE A 114 12.44 13.57 33.21
CA PHE A 114 12.59 14.22 34.51
C PHE A 114 14.00 14.01 35.08
#